data_AF-A0A2V6EFH3-F1
#
_entry.id   AF-A0A2V6EFH3-F1
#
_cell.length_a   1.000
_cell.length_b   1.000
_cell.length_c   1.000
_cell.angle_alpha   90.00
_cell.angle_beta   90.00
_cell.angle_gamma   90.00
#
_symmetry.space_group_name_H-M   'P 1'
#
loop_
_entity.id
_entity.type
_entity.pdbx_description
1 polymer ?
#
loop_
_entity_poly.entity_id
_entity_poly.type
_entity_poly.pdbx_seq_one_letter_code
_entity_poly.pdbx_strand_id
1 'polypeptide(L)'
;AYTIFPNGGWRPKLPHVLERIEEKDGTVWHAQHDYGKQNVIKPEIAYEVHSCLVDALDKGTGKAARPNFGLKKMEAAGKTGTAYDFTDVLFAGYDNAITCAVWAGFDKPQRIFRGAFGHDIALPVWVDVMNASAEHYPPKDISQPRGLERVSICAKSGLLATDKCVEKIKTSAGETEEKTTYLELVTSDQKPTEPCDVHGELHASLTRDLPPSEFPRAALAVDTNAVTPITPKGPTLLATRDPYNSVHAMVYPKPTSSPPEAEKAVTSEEMPDPTKPVLKAIPVQPAEGEASAPSSAPVPTDTVTTVVKPSGSPVEVRRAIPVARPTPQASEPEIRRANPVDEDESN
;
A
#
# COMPACT_ATOMS: atom_id res chain seq x y z
N ALA A 1 6.90 -9.98 10.29
CA ALA A 1 6.28 -10.28 8.98
C ALA A 1 5.29 -9.18 8.58
N TYR A 2 4.25 -8.92 9.39
CA TYR A 2 3.29 -7.83 9.13
C TYR A 2 3.93 -6.44 9.04
N THR A 3 5.06 -6.22 9.69
CA THR A 3 5.88 -5.00 9.59
C THR A 3 6.26 -4.62 8.15
N ILE A 4 6.20 -5.55 7.19
CA ILE A 4 6.52 -5.27 5.78
C ILE A 4 5.53 -4.25 5.17
N PHE A 5 4.25 -4.37 5.50
CA PHE A 5 3.18 -3.61 4.85
C PHE A 5 3.17 -2.11 5.21
N PRO A 6 3.13 -1.70 6.50
CA PRO A 6 3.14 -0.28 6.86
C PRO A 6 4.44 0.43 6.48
N ASN A 7 5.52 -0.34 6.27
CA ASN A 7 6.82 0.17 5.88
C ASN A 7 6.99 0.31 4.35
N GLY A 8 5.97 0.01 3.53
CA GLY A 8 6.10 0.12 2.07
C GLY A 8 6.98 -0.98 1.46
N GLY A 9 6.92 -2.19 2.03
CA GLY A 9 7.52 -3.39 1.43
C GLY A 9 8.87 -3.82 1.99
N TRP A 10 9.42 -3.08 2.96
CA TRP A 10 10.66 -3.46 3.66
C TRP A 10 10.40 -3.81 5.13
N ARG A 11 11.32 -4.56 5.72
CA ARG A 11 11.33 -4.87 7.16
C ARG A 11 12.72 -4.68 7.77
N PRO A 12 12.85 -4.46 9.08
CA PRO A 12 14.12 -4.61 9.77
C PRO A 12 14.69 -6.02 9.55
N LYS A 13 16.00 -6.13 9.35
CA LYS A 13 16.65 -7.44 9.18
C LYS A 13 16.50 -8.33 10.42
N LEU A 14 16.67 -7.76 11.61
CA LEU A 14 16.59 -8.47 12.89
C LEU A 14 15.73 -7.67 13.88
N PRO A 15 14.68 -8.27 14.48
CA PRO A 15 14.03 -7.69 15.64
C PRO A 15 14.98 -7.75 16.85
N HIS A 16 14.88 -6.78 17.75
CA HIS A 16 15.66 -6.75 18.99
C HIS A 16 14.76 -6.32 20.15
N VAL A 17 15.15 -6.73 21.37
CA VAL A 17 14.45 -6.39 22.62
C VAL A 17 15.36 -5.61 23.58
N LEU A 18 16.68 -5.78 23.46
CA LEU A 18 17.66 -5.09 24.28
C LEU A 18 18.18 -3.83 23.57
N GLU A 19 17.98 -2.67 24.19
CA GLU A 19 18.51 -1.38 23.71
C GLU A 19 19.87 -1.08 24.32
N ARG A 20 19.97 -1.14 25.66
CA ARG A 20 21.19 -0.88 26.42
C ARG A 20 21.16 -1.55 27.79
N ILE A 21 22.33 -1.79 28.36
CA ILE A 21 22.54 -2.22 29.74
C ILE A 21 23.30 -1.11 30.46
N GLU A 22 22.78 -0.65 31.60
CA GLU A 22 23.43 0.37 32.43
C GLU A 22 23.98 -0.28 33.69
N GLU A 23 25.25 0.00 33.99
CA GLU A 23 25.90 -0.41 35.23
C GLU A 23 25.75 0.66 36.32
N LYS A 24 25.98 0.23 37.57
CA LYS A 24 25.82 1.10 38.76
C LYS A 24 26.79 2.29 38.77
N ASP A 25 27.94 2.14 38.14
CA ASP A 25 28.97 3.19 38.01
C ASP A 25 28.65 4.22 36.91
N GLY A 26 27.57 4.01 36.15
CA GLY A 26 27.15 4.85 35.04
C GLY A 26 27.68 4.39 33.68
N THR A 27 28.40 3.26 33.60
CA THR A 27 28.83 2.67 32.33
C THR A 27 27.60 2.17 31.54
N VAL A 28 27.48 2.57 30.27
CA VAL A 28 26.36 2.17 29.40
C VAL A 28 26.87 1.29 28.26
N TRP A 29 26.39 0.05 28.22
CA TRP A 29 26.63 -0.89 27.13
C TRP A 29 25.47 -0.83 26.14
N HIS A 30 25.74 -0.31 24.95
CA HIS A 30 24.78 -0.37 23.86
C HIS A 30 24.85 -1.72 23.16
N ALA A 31 23.70 -2.33 22.89
CA ALA A 31 23.67 -3.53 22.06
C ALA A 31 24.15 -3.20 20.65
N GLN A 32 24.93 -4.09 20.02
CA GLN A 32 25.28 -3.93 18.60
C GLN A 32 24.06 -4.26 17.73
N HIS A 33 23.65 -3.31 16.90
CA HIS A 33 22.45 -3.44 16.05
C HIS A 33 22.80 -3.42 14.56
N ASP A 34 22.16 -4.33 13.79
CA ASP A 34 22.05 -4.18 12.34
C ASP A 34 20.75 -3.41 12.02
N TYR A 35 20.85 -2.08 11.93
CA TYR A 35 19.75 -1.21 11.48
C TYR A 35 19.44 -1.34 9.99
N GLY A 36 20.00 -2.35 9.32
CA GLY A 36 19.77 -2.62 7.92
C GLY A 36 18.29 -2.88 7.62
N LYS A 37 17.85 -2.31 6.51
CA LYS A 37 16.55 -2.58 5.91
C LYS A 37 16.67 -3.75 4.95
N GLN A 38 15.71 -4.65 5.00
CA GLN A 38 15.54 -5.71 4.01
C GLN A 38 14.29 -5.40 3.18
N ASN A 39 14.48 -5.01 1.92
CA ASN A 39 13.38 -4.88 0.95
C ASN A 39 12.89 -6.29 0.60
N VAL A 40 11.59 -6.55 0.75
CA VAL A 40 10.99 -7.87 0.54
C VAL A 40 10.03 -7.85 -0.65
N ILE A 41 9.20 -6.81 -0.75
CA ILE A 41 8.23 -6.62 -1.83
C ILE A 41 8.26 -5.17 -2.32
N LYS A 42 7.69 -4.92 -3.50
CA LYS A 42 7.57 -3.57 -4.03
C LYS A 42 6.57 -2.74 -3.18
N PRO A 43 6.76 -1.40 -3.06
CA PRO A 43 5.85 -0.54 -2.31
C PRO A 43 4.39 -0.62 -2.78
N GLU A 44 4.17 -0.72 -4.09
CA GLU A 44 2.83 -0.79 -4.68
C GLU A 44 2.08 -2.03 -4.17
N ILE A 45 2.74 -3.20 -4.19
CA ILE A 45 2.19 -4.46 -3.67
C ILE A 45 1.95 -4.40 -2.16
N ALA A 46 2.87 -3.77 -1.41
CA ALA A 46 2.69 -3.60 0.03
C ALA A 46 1.44 -2.76 0.34
N TYR A 47 1.19 -1.71 -0.45
CA TYR A 47 0.05 -0.83 -0.29
C TYR A 47 -1.27 -1.46 -0.77
N GLU A 48 -1.26 -2.26 -1.83
CA GLU A 48 -2.41 -3.07 -2.25
C GLU A 48 -2.85 -4.01 -1.13
N VAL A 49 -1.90 -4.75 -0.52
CA VAL A 49 -2.19 -5.62 0.62
C VAL A 49 -2.66 -4.81 1.82
N HIS A 50 -2.09 -3.64 2.07
CA HIS A 50 -2.55 -2.72 3.10
C HIS A 50 -4.03 -2.33 2.88
N SER A 51 -4.41 -1.92 1.66
CA SER A 51 -5.80 -1.59 1.30
C SER A 51 -6.76 -2.76 1.59
N CYS A 52 -6.38 -3.97 1.19
CA CYS A 52 -7.16 -5.18 1.49
C CYS A 52 -7.30 -5.44 3.01
N LEU A 53 -6.25 -5.17 3.79
CA LEU A 53 -6.26 -5.35 5.24
C LEU A 53 -7.02 -4.24 5.99
N VAL A 54 -7.08 -3.02 5.43
CA VAL A 54 -7.99 -1.96 5.90
C VAL A 54 -9.44 -2.41 5.70
N ASP A 55 -9.80 -2.90 4.50
CA ASP A 55 -11.14 -3.42 4.24
C ASP A 55 -11.48 -4.64 5.11
N ALA A 56 -10.53 -5.53 5.38
CA ALA A 56 -10.73 -6.65 6.29
C ALA A 56 -11.05 -6.19 7.74
N LEU A 57 -10.45 -5.08 8.17
CA LEU A 57 -10.69 -4.48 9.48
C LEU A 57 -12.01 -3.69 9.51
N ASP A 58 -12.30 -2.88 8.50
CA ASP A 58 -13.45 -1.96 8.54
C ASP A 58 -14.76 -2.61 8.08
N LYS A 59 -14.70 -3.50 7.09
CA LYS A 59 -15.89 -4.11 6.44
C LYS A 59 -15.94 -5.63 6.62
N GLY A 60 -14.79 -6.26 6.80
CA GLY A 60 -14.64 -7.71 6.86
C GLY A 60 -14.83 -8.31 8.26
N THR A 61 -14.03 -9.33 8.54
CA THR A 61 -14.09 -10.07 9.82
C THR A 61 -13.65 -9.24 11.02
N GLY A 62 -12.98 -8.10 10.81
CA GLY A 62 -12.58 -7.18 11.87
C GLY A 62 -13.59 -6.06 12.15
N LYS A 63 -14.72 -5.98 11.43
CA LYS A 63 -15.65 -4.83 11.44
C LYS A 63 -16.15 -4.37 12.82
N ALA A 64 -16.07 -5.24 13.82
CA ALA A 64 -16.44 -4.94 15.20
C ALA A 64 -15.40 -4.04 15.92
N ALA A 65 -14.18 -3.88 15.38
CA ALA A 65 -13.07 -3.16 16.01
C ALA A 65 -13.45 -1.75 16.48
N ARG A 66 -14.13 -0.98 15.63
CA ARG A 66 -14.56 0.39 15.93
C ARG A 66 -15.91 0.44 16.67
N PRO A 67 -17.01 -0.08 16.10
CA PRO A 67 -18.34 0.07 16.71
C PRO A 67 -18.50 -0.68 18.03
N ASN A 68 -17.83 -1.82 18.22
CA ASN A 68 -18.04 -2.68 19.39
C ASN A 68 -16.90 -2.59 20.40
N PHE A 69 -15.65 -2.50 19.92
CA PHE A 69 -14.46 -2.52 20.78
C PHE A 69 -13.79 -1.14 20.93
N GLY A 70 -14.28 -0.10 20.24
CA GLY A 70 -13.84 1.28 20.48
C GLY A 70 -12.44 1.61 19.96
N LEU A 71 -11.98 0.98 18.88
CA LEU A 71 -10.74 1.38 18.21
C LEU A 71 -10.81 2.87 17.81
N LYS A 72 -9.91 3.69 18.38
CA LYS A 72 -9.83 5.13 18.16
C LYS A 72 -9.67 5.44 16.66
N LYS A 73 -10.06 6.65 16.25
CA LYS A 73 -9.92 7.09 14.86
C LYS A 73 -8.43 7.17 14.48
N MET A 74 -7.96 6.17 13.75
CA MET A 74 -6.59 6.03 13.24
C MET A 74 -6.61 5.16 11.99
N GLU A 75 -5.65 5.37 11.10
CA GLU A 75 -5.40 4.45 10.00
C GLU A 75 -4.75 3.17 10.54
N ALA A 76 -5.48 2.06 10.43
CA ALA A 76 -5.03 0.77 10.91
C ALA A 76 -5.53 -0.33 9.96
N ALA A 77 -4.79 -1.43 9.92
CA ALA A 77 -5.09 -2.55 9.04
C ALA A 77 -4.78 -3.85 9.78
N GLY A 78 -5.57 -4.89 9.55
CA GLY A 78 -5.35 -6.15 10.26
C GLY A 78 -6.22 -7.29 9.78
N LYS A 79 -5.87 -8.50 10.24
CA LYS A 79 -6.55 -9.72 9.84
C LYS A 79 -6.77 -10.65 11.02
N THR A 80 -7.98 -11.17 11.09
CA THR A 80 -8.32 -12.29 11.96
C THR A 80 -7.75 -13.61 11.42
N GLY A 81 -7.26 -14.44 12.32
CA GLY A 81 -6.97 -15.86 12.09
C GLY A 81 -7.67 -16.72 13.13
N THR A 82 -8.13 -17.89 12.71
CA THR A 82 -8.78 -18.88 13.57
C THR A 82 -8.33 -20.24 13.07
N ALA A 83 -7.67 -21.00 13.93
CA ALA A 83 -7.20 -22.33 13.59
C ALA A 83 -8.37 -23.30 13.46
N TYR A 84 -8.11 -24.42 12.80
CA TYR A 84 -9.07 -25.52 12.70
C TYR A 84 -9.48 -25.98 14.11
N ASP A 85 -10.74 -26.37 14.24
CA ASP A 85 -11.33 -26.80 15.51
C ASP A 85 -11.28 -25.79 16.68
N PHE A 86 -11.06 -24.51 16.37
CA PHE A 86 -11.04 -23.42 17.36
C PHE A 86 -10.01 -23.63 18.49
N THR A 87 -8.87 -24.23 18.18
CA THR A 87 -7.77 -24.43 19.15
C THR A 87 -7.02 -23.14 19.43
N ASP A 88 -6.91 -22.29 18.41
CA ASP A 88 -6.13 -21.07 18.44
C ASP A 88 -6.88 -19.96 17.70
N VAL A 89 -6.77 -18.76 18.25
CA VAL A 89 -7.27 -17.55 17.62
C VAL A 89 -6.18 -16.50 17.61
N LEU A 90 -6.13 -15.73 16.54
CA LEU A 90 -5.16 -14.64 16.41
C LEU A 90 -5.77 -13.44 15.73
N PHE A 91 -5.22 -12.28 16.05
CA PHE A 91 -5.41 -11.05 15.32
C PHE A 91 -4.05 -10.39 15.12
N ALA A 92 -3.66 -10.19 13.87
CA ALA A 92 -2.43 -9.50 13.53
C ALA A 92 -2.78 -8.23 12.74
N GLY A 93 -2.27 -7.10 13.18
CA GLY A 93 -2.54 -5.81 12.58
C GLY A 93 -1.48 -4.78 12.93
N TYR A 94 -1.65 -3.60 12.37
CA TYR A 94 -0.71 -2.51 12.51
C TYR A 94 -1.38 -1.16 12.22
N ASP A 95 -0.72 -0.10 12.68
CA ASP A 95 -0.79 1.24 12.10
C ASP A 95 0.59 1.58 11.50
N ASN A 96 0.85 2.85 11.19
CA ASN A 96 2.17 3.27 10.70
C ASN A 96 3.29 3.17 11.76
N ALA A 97 2.96 3.25 13.04
CA ALA A 97 3.92 3.33 14.14
C ALA A 97 4.25 1.94 14.73
N ILE A 98 3.25 1.08 14.88
CA ILE A 98 3.31 -0.18 15.60
C ILE A 98 2.66 -1.30 14.80
N THR A 99 3.31 -2.46 14.86
CA THR A 99 2.73 -3.74 14.44
C THR A 99 2.50 -4.60 15.68
N CYS A 100 1.27 -5.06 15.87
CA CYS A 100 0.88 -5.90 17.00
C CYS A 100 0.21 -7.19 16.51
N ALA A 101 0.55 -8.32 17.13
CA ALA A 101 -0.14 -9.58 16.94
C ALA A 101 -0.54 -10.12 18.31
N VAL A 102 -1.82 -10.45 18.45
CA VAL A 102 -2.41 -11.09 19.63
C VAL A 102 -2.76 -12.52 19.26
N TRP A 103 -2.35 -13.46 20.09
CA TRP A 103 -2.74 -14.86 20.01
C TRP A 103 -3.40 -15.25 21.34
N ALA A 104 -4.44 -16.07 21.26
CA ALA A 104 -5.02 -16.74 22.41
C ALA A 104 -5.30 -18.20 22.08
N GLY A 105 -5.04 -19.05 23.06
CA GLY A 105 -5.15 -20.49 22.98
C GLY A 105 -4.67 -21.10 24.28
N PHE A 106 -4.48 -22.41 24.29
CA PHE A 106 -3.94 -23.13 25.43
C PHE A 106 -2.57 -23.70 25.11
N ASP A 107 -1.71 -23.85 26.12
CA ASP A 107 -0.35 -24.40 25.97
C ASP A 107 -0.35 -25.78 25.31
N LYS A 108 -1.38 -26.59 25.61
CA LYS A 108 -1.67 -27.83 24.90
C LYS A 108 -2.84 -27.58 23.95
N PRO A 109 -2.72 -27.89 22.64
CA PRO A 109 -3.78 -27.65 21.68
C PRO A 109 -5.08 -28.35 22.11
N GLN A 110 -6.06 -27.55 22.49
CA GLN A 110 -7.40 -28.00 22.84
C GLN A 110 -8.40 -26.95 22.38
N ARG A 111 -9.59 -27.40 21.99
CA ARG A 111 -10.67 -26.50 21.57
C ARG A 111 -11.00 -25.53 22.69
N ILE A 112 -11.01 -24.22 22.39
CA ILE A 112 -11.39 -23.17 23.34
C ILE A 112 -12.88 -23.31 23.70
N PHE A 113 -13.73 -23.10 22.71
CA PHE A 113 -15.13 -23.53 22.68
C PHE A 113 -15.60 -23.51 21.23
N ARG A 114 -16.75 -24.12 20.94
CA ARG A 114 -17.30 -24.11 19.58
C ARG A 114 -17.66 -22.68 19.18
N GLY A 115 -17.05 -22.19 18.09
CA GLY A 115 -17.27 -20.82 17.62
C GLY A 115 -16.36 -19.78 18.29
N ALA A 116 -15.27 -20.19 18.94
CA ALA A 116 -14.24 -19.26 19.39
C ALA A 116 -13.49 -18.67 18.18
N PHE A 117 -13.97 -17.55 17.66
CA PHE A 117 -13.36 -16.85 16.54
C PHE A 117 -12.42 -15.74 17.01
N GLY A 118 -11.41 -15.43 16.19
CA GLY A 118 -10.45 -14.37 16.52
C GLY A 118 -11.05 -12.97 16.64
N HIS A 119 -12.20 -12.72 16.00
CA HIS A 119 -12.89 -11.43 16.12
C HIS A 119 -13.56 -11.21 17.49
N ASP A 120 -13.85 -12.28 18.24
CA ASP A 120 -14.49 -12.20 19.56
C ASP A 120 -13.47 -12.20 20.70
N ILE A 121 -12.29 -12.78 20.49
CA ILE A 121 -11.31 -13.05 21.55
C ILE A 121 -10.03 -12.23 21.35
N ALA A 122 -9.36 -12.35 20.20
CA ALA A 122 -8.06 -11.72 19.97
C ALA A 122 -8.19 -10.24 19.56
N LEU A 123 -9.22 -9.91 18.77
CA LEU A 123 -9.48 -8.55 18.30
C LEU A 123 -9.70 -7.53 19.44
N PRO A 124 -10.55 -7.74 20.47
CA PRO A 124 -10.72 -6.76 21.54
C PRO A 124 -9.40 -6.44 22.26
N VAL A 125 -8.60 -7.47 22.58
CA VAL A 125 -7.28 -7.28 23.21
C VAL A 125 -6.35 -6.50 22.29
N TRP A 126 -6.36 -6.79 20.99
CA TRP A 126 -5.56 -6.02 20.02
C TRP A 126 -6.00 -4.55 19.97
N VAL A 127 -7.31 -4.27 20.02
CA VAL A 127 -7.85 -2.90 20.05
C VAL A 127 -7.36 -2.14 21.28
N ASP A 128 -7.40 -2.77 22.46
CA ASP A 128 -6.89 -2.17 23.70
C ASP A 128 -5.40 -1.82 23.58
N VAL A 129 -4.59 -2.74 23.05
CA VAL A 129 -3.14 -2.51 22.84
C VAL A 129 -2.90 -1.34 21.90
N MET A 130 -3.57 -1.28 20.74
CA MET A 130 -3.39 -0.18 19.78
C MET A 130 -3.86 1.16 20.34
N ASN A 131 -4.97 1.17 21.09
CA ASN A 131 -5.49 2.38 21.71
C ASN A 131 -4.56 2.94 22.80
N ALA A 132 -3.93 2.05 23.58
CA ALA A 132 -2.93 2.42 24.58
C ALA A 132 -1.62 2.87 23.92
N SER A 133 -1.20 2.18 22.85
CA SER A 133 0.06 2.50 22.19
C SER A 133 0.03 3.85 21.48
N ALA A 134 -1.14 4.26 20.96
CA ALA A 134 -1.32 5.55 20.30
C ALA A 134 -1.05 6.76 21.21
N GLU A 135 -1.02 6.59 22.54
CA GLU A 135 -0.71 7.67 23.49
C GLU A 135 0.79 8.01 23.52
N HIS A 136 1.64 7.00 23.27
CA HIS A 136 3.09 7.14 23.25
C HIS A 136 3.66 7.18 21.82
N TYR A 137 2.97 6.52 20.89
CA TYR A 137 3.35 6.39 19.49
C TYR A 137 2.19 6.80 18.60
N PRO A 138 1.94 8.11 18.42
CA PRO A 138 0.79 8.58 17.65
C PRO A 138 0.84 8.07 16.20
N PRO A 139 -0.23 7.42 15.71
CA PRO A 139 -0.28 6.92 14.35
C PRO A 139 -0.26 8.06 13.34
N LYS A 140 0.29 7.77 12.16
CA LYS A 140 0.29 8.63 10.98
C LYS A 140 -0.32 7.91 9.81
N ASP A 141 -0.67 8.67 8.79
CA ASP A 141 -1.23 8.12 7.57
C ASP A 141 -0.16 7.29 6.81
N ILE A 142 -0.57 6.13 6.31
CA ILE A 142 0.24 5.29 5.44
C ILE A 142 0.03 5.80 4.02
N SER A 143 1.05 6.44 3.46
CA SER A 143 0.93 7.11 2.17
C SER A 143 0.93 6.12 0.99
N GLN A 144 -0.02 6.31 0.06
CA GLN A 144 -0.05 5.58 -1.21
C GLN A 144 1.24 5.85 -2.01
N PRO A 145 1.98 4.82 -2.45
CA PRO A 145 3.14 4.98 -3.29
C PRO A 145 2.75 5.47 -4.70
N ARG A 146 3.72 6.06 -5.41
CA ARG A 146 3.57 6.39 -6.83
C ARG A 146 3.37 5.11 -7.64
N GLY A 147 2.71 5.21 -8.80
CA GLY A 147 2.52 4.07 -9.71
C GLY A 147 1.24 3.26 -9.47
N LEU A 148 0.50 3.55 -8.39
CA LEU A 148 -0.87 3.05 -8.20
C LEU A 148 -1.90 4.07 -8.69
N GLU A 149 -2.88 3.60 -9.45
CA GLU A 149 -4.06 4.36 -9.84
C GLU A 149 -5.35 3.64 -9.42
N ARG A 150 -6.42 4.42 -9.21
CA ARG A 150 -7.75 3.87 -8.93
C ARG A 150 -8.51 3.69 -10.23
N VAL A 151 -8.98 2.48 -10.48
CA VAL A 151 -9.77 2.13 -11.67
C VAL A 151 -11.12 1.57 -11.25
N SER A 152 -12.16 1.80 -12.04
CA SER A 152 -13.47 1.22 -11.78
C SER A 152 -13.55 -0.17 -12.39
N ILE A 153 -13.81 -1.16 -11.54
CA ILE A 153 -13.89 -2.58 -11.89
C ILE A 153 -15.32 -3.08 -11.66
N CYS A 154 -15.79 -3.97 -12.54
CA CYS A 154 -17.03 -4.69 -12.33
C CYS A 154 -16.83 -5.84 -11.34
N ALA A 155 -17.67 -5.91 -10.31
CA ALA A 155 -17.64 -6.95 -9.27
C ALA A 155 -17.93 -8.36 -9.79
N LYS A 156 -18.55 -8.51 -10.97
CA LYS A 156 -18.84 -9.81 -11.56
C LYS A 156 -17.78 -10.28 -12.55
N SER A 157 -17.35 -9.41 -13.48
CA SER A 157 -16.38 -9.79 -14.52
C SER A 157 -14.92 -9.63 -14.07
N GLY A 158 -14.63 -8.74 -13.13
CA GLY A 158 -13.26 -8.35 -12.79
C GLY A 158 -12.58 -7.48 -13.86
N LEU A 159 -13.31 -7.08 -14.91
CA LEU A 159 -12.83 -6.22 -16.00
C LEU A 159 -13.22 -4.76 -15.77
N LEU A 160 -12.79 -3.87 -16.68
CA LEU A 160 -13.12 -2.44 -16.58
C LEU A 160 -14.64 -2.25 -16.56
N ALA A 161 -15.13 -1.56 -15.54
CA ALA A 161 -16.55 -1.27 -15.41
C ALA A 161 -17.04 -0.40 -16.56
N THR A 162 -18.23 -0.74 -17.05
CA THR A 162 -19.00 0.00 -18.04
C THR A 162 -20.13 0.76 -17.34
N ASP A 163 -20.74 1.72 -18.02
CA ASP A 163 -21.98 2.38 -17.60
C ASP A 163 -23.14 1.39 -17.39
N LYS A 164 -23.10 0.24 -18.08
CA LYS A 164 -24.09 -0.83 -17.99
C LYS A 164 -23.86 -1.80 -16.83
N CYS A 165 -22.81 -1.64 -16.01
CA CYS A 165 -22.55 -2.46 -14.82
C CYS A 165 -23.53 -2.18 -13.67
N VAL A 166 -24.79 -2.54 -13.91
CA VAL A 166 -25.91 -2.43 -12.99
C VAL A 166 -26.69 -3.75 -13.00
N GLU A 167 -27.18 -4.16 -11.84
CA GLU A 167 -28.06 -5.33 -11.70
C GLU A 167 -29.43 -4.93 -11.18
N LYS A 168 -30.47 -5.54 -11.75
CA LYS A 168 -31.85 -5.37 -11.30
C LYS A 168 -32.13 -6.36 -10.18
N ILE A 169 -32.32 -5.83 -8.98
CA ILE A 169 -32.68 -6.60 -7.79
C ILE A 169 -34.19 -6.48 -7.58
N LYS A 170 -34.86 -7.63 -7.55
CA LYS A 170 -36.28 -7.70 -7.18
C LYS A 170 -36.39 -7.69 -5.66
N THR A 171 -36.95 -6.61 -5.12
CA THR A 171 -37.32 -6.50 -3.71
C THR A 171 -38.82 -6.59 -3.54
N SER A 172 -39.29 -6.80 -2.31
CA SER A 172 -40.72 -6.78 -1.98
C SER A 172 -41.41 -5.44 -2.30
N ALA A 173 -40.65 -4.36 -2.50
CA ALA A 173 -41.12 -3.03 -2.85
C ALA A 173 -41.02 -2.69 -4.36
N GLY A 174 -40.51 -3.60 -5.19
CA GLY A 174 -40.35 -3.40 -6.64
C GLY A 174 -38.97 -3.80 -7.18
N GLU A 175 -38.72 -3.48 -8.45
CA GLU A 175 -37.39 -3.64 -9.07
C GLU A 175 -36.53 -2.41 -8.76
N THR A 176 -35.32 -2.63 -8.24
CA THR A 176 -34.33 -1.57 -7.98
C THR A 176 -33.04 -1.91 -8.72
N GLU A 177 -32.38 -0.91 -9.29
CA GLU A 177 -31.07 -1.07 -9.94
C GLU A 177 -29.95 -0.77 -8.95
N GLU A 178 -29.02 -1.71 -8.77
CA GLU A 178 -27.83 -1.54 -7.95
C GLU A 178 -26.58 -1.58 -8.84
N LYS A 179 -25.66 -0.62 -8.64
CA LYS A 179 -24.37 -0.60 -9.36
C LYS A 179 -23.49 -1.74 -8.85
N THR A 180 -22.95 -2.52 -9.77
CA THR A 180 -22.01 -3.63 -9.47
C THR A 180 -20.56 -3.20 -9.62
N THR A 181 -20.28 -1.90 -9.51
CA THR A 181 -18.96 -1.31 -9.75
C THR A 181 -18.27 -0.95 -8.44
N TYR A 182 -16.96 -1.18 -8.34
CA TYR A 182 -16.13 -0.73 -7.24
C TYR A 182 -14.82 -0.12 -7.75
N LEU A 183 -14.14 0.67 -6.90
CA LEU A 183 -12.84 1.25 -7.21
C LEU A 183 -11.75 0.33 -6.66
N GLU A 184 -10.86 -0.11 -7.53
CA GLU A 184 -9.72 -0.95 -7.18
C GLU A 184 -8.41 -0.21 -7.42
N LEU A 185 -7.39 -0.48 -6.59
CA LEU A 185 -6.04 0.02 -6.77
C LEU A 185 -5.27 -0.92 -7.68
N VAL A 186 -4.71 -0.40 -8.76
CA VAL A 186 -3.92 -1.18 -9.71
C VAL A 186 -2.66 -0.44 -10.11
N THR A 187 -1.61 -1.20 -10.39
CA THR A 187 -0.49 -0.72 -11.21
C THR A 187 -0.88 -0.70 -12.69
N SER A 188 -0.13 0.04 -13.50
CA SER A 188 -0.34 0.07 -14.96
C SER A 188 -0.24 -1.33 -15.61
N ASP A 189 0.54 -2.23 -15.01
CA ASP A 189 0.72 -3.61 -15.51
C ASP A 189 -0.45 -4.53 -15.14
N GLN A 190 -1.15 -4.28 -14.02
CA GLN A 190 -2.29 -5.10 -13.56
C GLN A 190 -3.63 -4.62 -14.12
N LYS A 191 -3.69 -3.38 -14.62
CA LYS A 191 -4.92 -2.77 -15.10
C LYS A 191 -5.56 -3.60 -16.22
N PRO A 192 -6.82 -4.04 -16.07
CA PRO A 192 -7.55 -4.68 -17.17
C PRO A 192 -7.70 -3.71 -18.35
N THR A 193 -7.53 -4.21 -19.57
CA THR A 193 -7.68 -3.40 -20.80
C THR A 193 -9.05 -3.56 -21.43
N GLU A 194 -9.73 -4.67 -21.16
CA GLU A 194 -11.02 -5.00 -21.74
C GLU A 194 -12.17 -4.48 -20.88
N PRO A 195 -13.28 -4.01 -21.49
CA PRO A 195 -14.49 -3.65 -20.78
C PRO A 195 -15.22 -4.90 -20.28
N CYS A 196 -16.09 -4.71 -19.28
CA CYS A 196 -16.97 -5.75 -18.76
C CYS A 196 -17.77 -6.44 -19.88
N ASP A 197 -17.68 -7.75 -19.92
CA ASP A 197 -18.39 -8.67 -20.83
C ASP A 197 -19.68 -9.24 -20.20
N VAL A 198 -19.81 -9.18 -18.88
CA VAL A 198 -21.00 -9.63 -18.13
C VAL A 198 -22.14 -8.64 -18.20
N HIS A 199 -21.84 -7.34 -18.09
CA HIS A 199 -22.82 -6.27 -18.04
C HIS A 199 -22.71 -5.37 -19.25
N GLY A 200 -23.69 -5.54 -20.12
CA GLY A 200 -23.86 -4.83 -21.37
C GLY A 200 -25.13 -5.35 -22.01
N GLU A 201 -25.67 -4.64 -23.00
CA GLU A 201 -26.53 -5.35 -23.94
C GLU A 201 -25.65 -6.44 -24.55
N LEU A 202 -26.14 -7.70 -24.57
CA LEU A 202 -25.60 -8.74 -25.44
C LEU A 202 -25.16 -8.03 -26.71
N HIS A 203 -23.88 -8.09 -27.06
CA HIS A 203 -23.49 -7.76 -28.43
C HIS A 203 -24.51 -8.51 -29.27
N ALA A 204 -25.46 -7.80 -29.89
CA ALA A 204 -26.40 -8.42 -30.77
C ALA A 204 -25.47 -9.05 -31.78
N SER A 205 -25.31 -10.38 -31.70
CA SER A 205 -24.35 -11.02 -32.54
C SER A 205 -24.79 -10.63 -33.93
N LEU A 206 -23.97 -9.86 -34.64
CA LEU A 206 -24.33 -9.45 -35.99
C LEU A 206 -24.46 -10.69 -36.88
N THR A 207 -24.00 -11.85 -36.40
CA THR A 207 -24.57 -13.15 -36.74
C THR A 207 -25.98 -13.28 -36.16
N ARG A 208 -26.89 -12.45 -36.64
CA ARG A 208 -28.28 -12.87 -36.80
C ARG A 208 -28.19 -14.24 -37.50
N ASP A 209 -28.91 -15.23 -37.00
CA ASP A 209 -29.05 -16.58 -37.57
C ASP A 209 -29.64 -16.51 -39.00
N LEU A 210 -28.91 -15.87 -39.91
CA LEU A 210 -29.20 -15.77 -41.31
C LEU A 210 -28.43 -16.92 -41.93
N PRO A 211 -29.13 -17.87 -42.59
CA PRO A 211 -28.42 -18.90 -43.35
C PRO A 211 -27.49 -18.21 -44.36
N PRO A 212 -26.32 -18.79 -44.69
CA PRO A 212 -25.37 -18.18 -45.63
C PRO A 212 -25.97 -17.78 -46.99
N SER A 213 -27.14 -18.33 -47.33
CA SER A 213 -27.94 -18.01 -48.50
C SER A 213 -28.71 -16.68 -48.44
N GLU A 214 -28.92 -16.09 -47.26
CA GLU A 214 -29.64 -14.82 -47.07
C GLU A 214 -28.74 -13.59 -47.01
N PHE A 215 -27.42 -13.76 -46.97
CA PHE A 215 -26.53 -12.65 -47.30
C PHE A 215 -26.55 -12.48 -48.82
N PRO A 216 -27.07 -11.35 -49.36
CA PRO A 216 -26.64 -10.96 -50.69
C PRO A 216 -25.12 -10.81 -50.56
N ARG A 217 -24.37 -11.74 -51.15
CA ARG A 217 -22.98 -11.44 -51.50
C ARG A 217 -23.12 -10.25 -52.42
N ALA A 218 -22.90 -9.05 -51.86
CA ALA A 218 -22.70 -7.88 -52.66
C ALA A 218 -21.49 -8.23 -53.52
N ALA A 219 -21.74 -8.70 -54.73
CA ALA A 219 -20.78 -8.57 -55.80
C ALA A 219 -20.43 -7.09 -55.75
N LEU A 220 -19.17 -6.79 -55.44
CA LEU A 220 -18.68 -5.44 -55.33
C LEU A 220 -19.20 -4.66 -56.53
N ALA A 221 -20.15 -3.76 -56.30
CA ALA A 221 -20.78 -2.99 -57.37
C ALA A 221 -19.76 -2.06 -58.05
N VAL A 222 -18.59 -1.93 -57.44
CA VAL A 222 -17.49 -1.05 -57.81
C VAL A 222 -16.18 -1.81 -57.60
N ASP A 223 -15.29 -1.77 -58.61
CA ASP A 223 -13.92 -2.26 -58.47
C ASP A 223 -13.18 -1.47 -57.39
N THR A 224 -12.82 -2.12 -56.29
CA THR A 224 -12.13 -1.50 -55.16
C THR A 224 -10.71 -1.07 -55.48
N ASN A 225 -10.13 -1.56 -56.57
CA ASN A 225 -8.82 -1.09 -57.07
C ASN A 225 -8.92 0.32 -57.69
N ALA A 226 -10.14 0.76 -58.07
CA ALA A 226 -10.40 2.08 -58.62
C ALA A 226 -10.80 3.12 -57.56
N VAL A 227 -10.95 2.71 -56.29
CA VAL A 227 -11.38 3.60 -55.20
C VAL A 227 -10.15 4.09 -54.43
N THR A 228 -9.79 5.36 -54.62
CA THR A 228 -8.79 6.02 -53.76
C THR A 228 -9.34 6.15 -52.33
N PRO A 229 -8.64 5.59 -51.32
CA PRO A 229 -9.05 5.75 -49.92
C PRO A 229 -9.03 7.22 -49.52
N ILE A 230 -10.14 7.73 -49.00
CA ILE A 230 -10.18 9.08 -48.43
C ILE A 230 -9.56 9.00 -47.05
N THR A 231 -8.36 9.57 -46.90
CA THR A 231 -7.70 9.68 -45.60
C THR A 231 -8.44 10.72 -44.76
N PRO A 232 -8.93 10.39 -43.56
CA PRO A 232 -9.59 11.36 -42.69
C PRO A 232 -8.62 12.49 -42.35
N LYS A 233 -9.02 13.73 -42.65
CA LYS A 233 -8.18 14.93 -42.53
C LYS A 233 -8.15 15.53 -41.12
N GLY A 234 -8.78 14.88 -40.15
CA GLY A 234 -8.91 15.38 -38.78
C GLY A 234 -9.76 14.44 -37.92
N PRO A 235 -9.90 14.75 -36.62
CA PRO A 235 -10.65 13.90 -35.69
C PRO A 235 -12.11 13.80 -36.12
N THR A 236 -12.55 12.57 -36.40
CA THR A 236 -13.95 12.25 -36.67
C THR A 236 -14.78 12.59 -35.44
N LEU A 237 -15.78 13.46 -35.60
CA LEU A 237 -16.70 13.84 -34.53
C LEU A 237 -17.36 12.58 -33.93
N LEU A 238 -17.02 12.25 -32.69
CA LEU A 238 -17.90 11.46 -31.83
C LEU A 238 -19.09 12.37 -31.50
N ALA A 239 -20.21 12.15 -32.16
CA ALA A 239 -21.43 12.89 -31.89
C ALA A 239 -21.77 12.77 -30.39
N THR A 240 -22.20 13.87 -29.76
CA THR A 240 -22.67 13.89 -28.36
C THR A 240 -23.87 12.97 -28.10
N ARG A 241 -24.53 12.50 -29.16
CA ARG A 241 -25.42 11.34 -29.17
C ARG A 241 -24.90 10.38 -30.21
N ASP A 242 -24.21 9.34 -29.75
CA ASP A 242 -23.87 8.22 -30.59
C ASP A 242 -25.13 7.39 -30.89
N PRO A 243 -25.60 7.33 -32.15
CA PRO A 243 -26.76 6.53 -32.53
C PRO A 243 -26.53 5.01 -32.41
N TYR A 244 -25.29 4.57 -32.16
CA TYR A 244 -24.92 3.16 -32.01
C TYR A 244 -24.77 2.69 -30.55
N ASN A 245 -25.07 3.55 -29.58
CA ASN A 245 -25.03 3.22 -28.15
C ASN A 245 -23.70 2.59 -27.70
N SER A 246 -22.58 3.12 -28.21
CA SER A 246 -21.23 2.68 -27.87
C SER A 246 -21.01 2.75 -26.37
N VAL A 247 -20.43 1.69 -25.82
CA VAL A 247 -20.07 1.62 -24.40
C VAL A 247 -19.07 2.74 -24.08
N HIS A 248 -19.45 3.63 -23.18
CA HIS A 248 -18.54 4.67 -22.68
C HIS A 248 -17.88 4.18 -21.39
N ALA A 249 -16.55 4.15 -21.38
CA ALA A 249 -15.81 3.94 -20.15
C ALA A 249 -16.16 5.07 -19.16
N MET A 250 -16.55 4.73 -17.94
CA MET A 250 -16.78 5.74 -16.91
C MET A 250 -15.43 6.33 -16.49
N VAL A 251 -15.08 7.48 -17.06
CA VAL A 251 -13.91 8.26 -16.64
C VAL A 251 -14.34 9.14 -15.48
N TYR A 252 -13.91 8.81 -14.26
CA TYR A 252 -13.95 9.78 -13.18
C TYR A 252 -12.75 10.73 -13.32
N PRO A 253 -12.94 12.04 -13.09
CA PRO A 253 -11.82 12.97 -13.07
C PRO A 253 -10.80 12.51 -12.03
N LYS A 254 -9.52 12.48 -12.44
CA LYS A 254 -8.41 12.31 -11.49
C LYS A 254 -8.60 13.33 -10.35
N PRO A 255 -8.40 12.96 -9.07
CA PRO A 255 -8.43 13.95 -8.00
C PRO A 255 -7.44 15.04 -8.38
N THR A 256 -7.98 16.24 -8.57
CA THR A 256 -7.19 17.43 -8.85
C THR A 256 -6.29 17.59 -7.64
N SER A 257 -4.96 17.63 -7.84
CA SER A 257 -4.10 18.21 -6.82
C SER A 257 -4.70 19.56 -6.47
N SER A 258 -5.02 19.76 -5.19
CA SER A 258 -5.58 21.00 -4.68
C SER A 258 -4.85 22.19 -5.34
N PRO A 259 -5.58 23.21 -5.83
CA PRO A 259 -4.93 24.41 -6.32
C PRO A 259 -4.00 24.95 -5.22
N PRO A 260 -2.82 25.52 -5.56
CA PRO A 260 -2.07 26.27 -4.57
C PRO A 260 -3.02 27.32 -3.99
N GLU A 261 -3.08 27.35 -2.67
CA GLU A 261 -3.87 28.28 -1.90
C GLU A 261 -3.66 29.69 -2.46
N ALA A 262 -4.75 30.33 -2.86
CA ALA A 262 -4.71 31.68 -3.40
C ALA A 262 -3.98 32.59 -2.41
N GLU A 263 -2.84 33.15 -2.84
CA GLU A 263 -2.15 34.22 -2.14
C GLU A 263 -3.16 35.31 -1.82
N LYS A 264 -3.51 35.44 -0.54
CA LYS A 264 -4.15 36.65 -0.04
C LYS A 264 -3.15 37.77 -0.26
N ALA A 265 -3.55 38.75 -1.07
CA ALA A 265 -2.90 40.04 -1.15
C ALA A 265 -2.76 40.61 0.27
N VAL A 266 -1.53 40.63 0.77
CA VAL A 266 -1.15 41.38 1.97
C VAL A 266 -0.77 42.77 1.49
N THR A 267 -1.57 43.74 1.92
CA THR A 267 -1.29 45.16 1.80
C THR A 267 0.06 45.49 2.43
N SER A 268 0.83 46.30 1.72
CA SER A 268 2.14 46.82 2.10
C SER A 268 2.14 47.48 3.49
N GLU A 269 2.82 46.84 4.44
CA GLU A 269 3.42 47.51 5.60
C GLU A 269 4.86 47.00 5.78
N GLU A 270 5.72 47.96 6.13
CA GLU A 270 7.18 47.98 6.11
C GLU A 270 7.85 46.89 6.97
N MET A 271 8.79 46.13 6.40
CA MET A 271 9.65 45.19 7.14
C MET A 271 10.75 45.93 7.92
N PRO A 272 10.98 45.62 9.21
CA PRO A 272 12.17 46.08 9.93
C PRO A 272 13.42 45.24 9.60
N ASP A 273 14.51 45.95 9.31
CA ASP A 273 15.84 45.48 8.85
C ASP A 273 16.55 44.49 9.82
N PRO A 274 17.05 43.34 9.32
CA PRO A 274 17.68 42.26 10.10
C PRO A 274 19.13 42.51 10.57
N THR A 275 19.57 43.76 10.71
CA THR A 275 20.96 44.08 11.12
C THR A 275 21.13 44.60 12.55
N LYS A 276 20.17 44.38 13.46
CA LYS A 276 20.36 44.68 14.91
C LYS A 276 20.81 43.44 15.71
N PRO A 277 22.02 43.44 16.33
CA PRO A 277 22.50 42.32 17.11
C PRO A 277 21.98 42.30 18.55
N VAL A 278 21.76 41.07 19.04
CA VAL A 278 21.35 40.68 20.39
C VAL A 278 22.51 40.82 21.39
N LEU A 279 22.27 41.49 22.51
CA LEU A 279 23.22 41.72 23.60
C LEU A 279 23.59 40.40 24.32
N LYS A 280 24.88 40.05 24.35
CA LYS A 280 25.48 39.17 25.37
C LYS A 280 26.71 39.86 25.97
N ALA A 281 26.82 39.81 27.30
CA ALA A 281 27.81 40.51 28.09
C ALA A 281 29.13 39.72 28.25
N ILE A 282 30.28 40.39 28.15
CA ILE A 282 31.60 39.96 28.69
C ILE A 282 32.39 41.23 29.08
N PRO A 283 33.11 41.29 30.24
CA PRO A 283 33.77 42.50 30.71
C PRO A 283 35.23 42.69 30.23
N VAL A 284 35.53 43.96 29.92
CA VAL A 284 36.78 44.77 29.96
C VAL A 284 38.11 44.19 29.46
N GLN A 285 38.67 44.81 28.39
CA GLN A 285 39.96 45.53 28.35
C GLN A 285 40.18 46.25 26.99
N PRO A 286 40.87 47.40 26.92
CA PRO A 286 41.09 48.16 25.67
C PRO A 286 42.53 48.04 25.13
N ALA A 287 42.70 48.02 23.78
CA ALA A 287 43.61 48.87 23.00
C ALA A 287 43.92 48.33 21.57
N GLU A 288 43.72 49.22 20.59
CA GLU A 288 44.58 49.54 19.41
C GLU A 288 44.87 48.55 18.26
N GLY A 289 44.83 49.10 17.03
CA GLY A 289 45.57 48.65 15.83
C GLY A 289 44.70 48.03 14.71
N GLU A 290 44.11 48.81 13.81
CA GLU A 290 44.56 49.15 12.44
C GLU A 290 44.62 48.02 11.37
N ALA A 291 43.77 48.20 10.36
CA ALA A 291 43.97 48.07 8.90
C ALA A 291 44.40 46.74 8.24
N SER A 292 43.50 46.21 7.37
CA SER A 292 43.62 46.18 5.89
C SER A 292 42.99 44.92 5.26
N ALA A 293 42.30 45.13 4.12
CA ALA A 293 41.71 44.14 3.23
C ALA A 293 42.64 43.91 1.99
N PRO A 294 42.25 43.24 0.87
CA PRO A 294 41.19 42.26 0.59
C PRO A 294 41.64 41.06 -0.33
N SER A 295 40.68 40.18 -0.65
CA SER A 295 40.45 39.53 -1.97
C SER A 295 41.36 38.41 -2.51
N SER A 296 40.79 37.21 -2.73
CA SER A 296 40.52 36.64 -4.08
C SER A 296 39.87 35.25 -4.00
N ALA A 297 38.79 35.04 -4.75
CA ALA A 297 38.26 33.72 -5.15
C ALA A 297 38.66 33.45 -6.62
N PRO A 298 38.20 32.39 -7.35
CA PRO A 298 37.67 31.06 -7.01
C PRO A 298 38.35 29.93 -7.86
N VAL A 299 37.82 28.69 -7.83
CA VAL A 299 37.41 27.85 -9.01
C VAL A 299 37.38 26.33 -8.67
N PRO A 300 36.44 25.52 -9.24
CA PRO A 300 36.00 24.22 -8.75
C PRO A 300 36.52 23.02 -9.56
N THR A 301 36.17 21.79 -9.17
CA THR A 301 36.35 20.60 -10.04
C THR A 301 35.23 19.58 -9.84
N ASP A 302 34.57 19.25 -10.94
CA ASP A 302 33.59 18.18 -11.14
C ASP A 302 34.27 16.80 -11.22
N THR A 303 33.60 15.76 -10.69
CA THR A 303 33.74 14.40 -11.22
C THR A 303 32.41 13.64 -11.16
N VAL A 304 31.94 13.24 -12.34
CA VAL A 304 30.81 12.35 -12.65
C VAL A 304 31.35 10.96 -13.00
N THR A 305 30.67 9.88 -12.59
CA THR A 305 30.32 8.60 -13.33
C THR A 305 30.04 7.47 -12.31
N THR A 306 29.19 6.45 -12.47
CA THR A 306 28.25 5.96 -13.51
C THR A 306 27.36 4.86 -12.90
N VAL A 307 26.20 4.61 -13.51
CA VAL A 307 25.19 3.60 -13.16
C VAL A 307 25.40 2.31 -13.95
N VAL A 308 25.18 1.15 -13.33
CA VAL A 308 25.15 -0.18 -13.97
C VAL A 308 23.76 -0.83 -13.83
N LYS A 309 23.22 -1.33 -14.95
CA LYS A 309 21.99 -2.15 -15.08
C LYS A 309 22.33 -3.65 -15.08
N PRO A 310 21.45 -4.53 -14.57
CA PRO A 310 21.46 -5.94 -14.97
C PRO A 310 20.21 -6.35 -15.77
N SER A 311 20.44 -7.26 -16.71
CA SER A 311 19.51 -7.92 -17.62
C SER A 311 19.11 -9.32 -17.12
N GLY A 312 17.84 -9.72 -17.30
CA GLY A 312 17.40 -11.11 -17.16
C GLY A 312 15.91 -11.26 -17.47
N SER A 313 15.57 -12.23 -18.33
CA SER A 313 14.22 -12.62 -18.77
C SER A 313 13.43 -13.39 -17.69
N PRO A 314 12.08 -13.42 -17.74
CA PRO A 314 11.22 -13.79 -16.62
C PRO A 314 11.20 -15.31 -16.35
N VAL A 315 11.24 -15.68 -15.06
CA VAL A 315 11.18 -17.07 -14.58
C VAL A 315 9.72 -17.52 -14.47
N GLU A 316 9.36 -18.62 -15.13
CA GLU A 316 8.07 -19.32 -15.01
C GLU A 316 7.71 -19.66 -13.56
N VAL A 317 6.47 -19.33 -13.18
CA VAL A 317 5.88 -19.71 -11.89
C VAL A 317 5.62 -21.23 -11.88
N ARG A 318 6.49 -21.98 -11.19
CA ARG A 318 6.31 -23.42 -10.96
C ARG A 318 5.09 -23.67 -10.05
N ARG A 319 4.14 -24.47 -10.55
CA ARG A 319 3.02 -25.03 -9.78
C ARG A 319 3.55 -25.78 -8.54
N ALA A 320 2.88 -25.61 -7.39
CA ALA A 320 3.27 -26.25 -6.14
C ALA A 320 3.08 -27.77 -6.20
N ILE A 321 4.14 -28.52 -5.85
CA ILE A 321 4.10 -29.97 -5.60
C ILE A 321 3.83 -30.17 -4.09
N PRO A 322 2.91 -31.07 -3.67
CA PRO A 322 2.65 -31.32 -2.26
C PRO A 322 3.87 -31.92 -1.55
N VAL A 323 4.25 -31.35 -0.41
CA VAL A 323 5.36 -31.85 0.44
C VAL A 323 4.82 -32.91 1.39
N ALA A 324 5.41 -34.11 1.37
CA ALA A 324 5.12 -35.18 2.32
C ALA A 324 5.65 -34.83 3.72
N ARG A 325 4.89 -35.17 4.77
CA ARG A 325 5.26 -34.95 6.19
C ARG A 325 6.54 -35.70 6.57
N PRO A 326 7.50 -35.06 7.27
CA PRO A 326 8.55 -35.77 7.98
C PRO A 326 8.01 -36.42 9.25
N THR A 327 8.36 -37.70 9.46
CA THR A 327 8.20 -38.44 10.72
C THR A 327 9.15 -37.86 11.79
N PRO A 328 8.74 -37.72 13.06
CA PRO A 328 9.52 -37.00 14.06
C PRO A 328 10.78 -37.78 14.50
N GLN A 329 11.93 -37.13 14.41
CA GLN A 329 13.16 -37.51 15.10
C GLN A 329 13.40 -36.55 16.27
N ALA A 330 13.58 -37.11 17.46
CA ALA A 330 13.90 -36.40 18.69
C ALA A 330 15.36 -35.95 18.67
N SER A 331 15.60 -34.67 18.97
CA SER A 331 16.89 -34.19 19.51
C SER A 331 16.64 -32.91 20.32
N GLU A 332 17.13 -32.90 21.55
CA GLU A 332 17.05 -31.81 22.53
C GLU A 332 17.84 -30.57 22.09
N PRO A 333 17.45 -29.34 22.48
CA PRO A 333 18.23 -28.15 22.19
C PRO A 333 19.40 -27.98 23.19
N GLU A 334 20.61 -27.88 22.63
CA GLU A 334 21.84 -27.54 23.31
C GLU A 334 21.85 -26.05 23.74
N ILE A 335 21.94 -25.80 25.05
CA ILE A 335 22.06 -24.46 25.62
C ILE A 335 23.50 -23.98 25.42
N ARG A 336 23.71 -22.94 24.59
CA ARG A 336 25.02 -22.27 24.49
C ARG A 336 25.20 -21.29 25.64
N ARG A 337 26.10 -21.60 26.58
CA ARG A 337 26.64 -20.64 27.56
C ARG A 337 27.77 -19.83 26.93
N ALA A 338 27.86 -18.56 27.30
CA ALA A 338 29.02 -17.72 27.01
C ALA A 338 30.20 -18.14 27.89
N ASN A 339 31.39 -18.22 27.31
CA ASN A 339 32.63 -18.50 28.02
C ASN A 339 33.22 -17.19 28.59
N PRO A 340 33.73 -17.20 29.83
CA PRO A 340 34.63 -16.14 30.28
C PRO A 340 35.97 -16.26 29.54
N VAL A 341 36.62 -15.12 29.34
CA VAL A 341 38.01 -15.04 28.87
C VAL A 341 38.91 -15.36 30.06
N ASP A 342 39.82 -16.32 29.89
CA ASP A 342 40.85 -16.63 30.86
C ASP A 342 41.77 -15.41 31.06
N GLU A 343 41.91 -14.94 32.30
CA GLU A 343 42.99 -14.03 32.66
C GLU A 343 44.24 -14.87 32.97
N ASP A 344 45.21 -14.79 32.06
CA ASP A 344 46.60 -15.13 32.33
C ASP A 344 47.16 -14.20 33.42
N GLU A 345 47.85 -14.84 34.37
CA GLU A 345 48.99 -14.37 35.18
C GLU A 345 48.99 -12.94 35.75
N SER A 346 48.97 -12.81 37.08
CA SER A 346 50.19 -12.53 37.88
C SER A 346 49.91 -12.07 39.32
N ASN A 347 50.64 -12.71 40.25
CA ASN A 347 50.85 -12.43 41.69
C ASN A 347 49.77 -12.77 42.71
#